data_AF-A0A3D0VKF6-F1
#
_entry.id   AF-A0A3D0VKF6-F1
#
_cell.length_a   1.000
_cell.length_b   1.000
_cell.length_c   1.000
_cell.angle_alpha   90.00
_cell.angle_beta   90.00
_cell.angle_gamma   90.00
#
_symmetry.space_group_name_H-M   'P 1'
#
loop_
_entity.id
_entity.type
_entity.pdbx_description
1 polymer ?
#
loop_
_entity_poly.entity_id
_entity_poly.type
_entity_poly.pdbx_seq_one_letter_code
_entity_poly.pdbx_strand_id
1 'polypeptide(L)'
;MKTKSINNIFALALILFTVLGCGKFEDGPKISFRSVMNRIYGTYRVEYVSKNGEDLTNYWKSYYDLSFKIYSPYYERPDDSPSLEVSGFIECNDSLISYAAGYQTFIQIDKNVYIPMYNYMIDTALYPDRHFYPLLITTEEGGVMFRVTRLTDDEMWLFLDDDNDVYEIKMRE
;
A
#
# COMPACT_ATOMS: atom_id res chain seq x y z
N MET A 1 9.79 -44.17 -31.40
CA MET A 1 10.17 -43.38 -30.20
C MET A 1 9.22 -42.19 -30.05
N LYS A 2 8.65 -42.02 -28.85
CA LYS A 2 8.29 -40.75 -28.20
C LYS A 2 7.45 -39.70 -28.98
N THR A 3 6.20 -39.98 -29.33
CA THR A 3 5.21 -38.91 -29.68
C THR A 3 4.33 -38.48 -28.50
N LYS A 4 4.22 -39.31 -27.45
CA LYS A 4 3.46 -38.96 -26.22
C LYS A 4 4.05 -37.82 -25.41
N SER A 5 5.34 -37.49 -25.60
CA SER A 5 6.03 -36.45 -24.83
C SER A 5 5.75 -35.02 -25.32
N ILE A 6 5.38 -34.85 -26.60
CA ILE A 6 5.18 -33.52 -27.21
C ILE A 6 3.82 -32.94 -26.83
N ASN A 7 2.77 -33.76 -26.76
CA ASN A 7 1.42 -33.32 -26.39
C ASN A 7 1.34 -32.78 -24.94
N ASN A 8 2.18 -33.29 -24.02
CA ASN A 8 2.25 -32.77 -22.65
C ASN A 8 2.92 -31.40 -22.55
N ILE A 9 3.88 -31.10 -23.44
CA ILE A 9 4.56 -29.80 -23.47
C ILE A 9 3.62 -28.71 -23.98
N PHE A 10 2.79 -29.01 -24.98
CA PHE A 10 1.78 -28.08 -25.49
C PHE A 10 0.69 -27.76 -24.46
N ALA A 11 0.24 -28.75 -23.69
CA ALA A 11 -0.72 -28.52 -22.60
C ALA A 11 -0.12 -27.63 -21.50
N LEU A 12 1.14 -27.85 -21.13
CA LEU A 12 1.84 -27.02 -20.14
C LEU A 12 2.01 -25.57 -20.64
N ALA A 13 2.39 -25.39 -21.92
CA ALA A 13 2.51 -24.09 -22.55
C ALA A 13 1.17 -23.34 -22.61
N LEU A 14 0.08 -24.02 -22.96
CA LEU A 14 -1.26 -23.43 -23.01
C LEU A 14 -1.73 -22.96 -21.62
N ILE A 15 -1.45 -23.75 -20.56
CA ILE A 15 -1.69 -23.36 -19.17
C ILE A 15 -0.86 -22.11 -18.84
N LEU A 16 0.44 -22.11 -19.14
CA LEU A 16 1.34 -20.96 -18.94
C LEU A 16 0.86 -19.68 -19.65
N PHE A 17 0.31 -19.77 -20.86
CA PHE A 17 -0.21 -18.60 -21.58
C PHE A 17 -1.53 -18.07 -21.01
N THR A 18 -2.38 -18.92 -20.43
CA THR A 18 -3.61 -18.45 -19.77
C THR A 18 -3.35 -17.72 -18.46
N VAL A 19 -2.22 -17.97 -17.77
CA VAL A 19 -1.87 -17.25 -16.53
C VAL A 19 -1.25 -15.86 -16.80
N LEU A 20 -0.78 -15.59 -18.02
CA LEU A 20 -0.17 -14.31 -18.39
C LEU A 20 -1.19 -13.21 -18.74
N GLY A 21 -2.49 -13.54 -18.78
CA GLY A 21 -3.55 -12.68 -19.31
C GLY A 21 -4.34 -11.86 -18.28
N CYS A 22 -4.01 -11.91 -16.99
CA CYS A 22 -4.78 -11.21 -15.95
C CYS A 22 -3.84 -10.43 -15.02
N GLY A 23 -3.17 -9.42 -15.57
CA GLY A 23 -2.39 -8.46 -14.78
C GLY A 23 -3.33 -7.55 -14.00
N LYS A 24 -3.71 -7.95 -12.78
CA LYS A 24 -4.57 -7.13 -11.89
C LYS A 24 -3.92 -5.78 -11.52
N PHE A 25 -2.59 -5.70 -11.62
CA PHE A 25 -1.79 -4.52 -11.36
C PHE A 25 -1.01 -4.17 -12.63
N GLU A 26 -1.00 -2.91 -13.03
CA GLU A 26 -0.36 -2.46 -14.27
C GLU A 26 1.14 -2.77 -14.27
N ASP A 27 1.79 -2.57 -13.12
CA ASP A 27 3.22 -2.80 -12.92
C ASP A 27 3.52 -4.02 -12.02
N GLY A 28 2.54 -4.88 -11.73
CA GLY A 28 2.75 -6.03 -10.84
C GLY A 28 3.40 -7.25 -11.51
N PRO A 29 3.82 -8.25 -10.72
CA PRO A 29 4.29 -9.51 -11.27
C PRO A 29 3.17 -10.18 -12.07
N LYS A 30 3.48 -10.57 -13.32
CA LYS A 30 2.51 -11.19 -14.24
C LYS A 30 1.89 -12.48 -13.68
N ILE A 31 2.61 -13.17 -12.79
CA ILE A 31 2.15 -14.34 -12.06
C ILE A 31 2.67 -14.24 -10.62
N SER A 32 1.78 -14.36 -9.63
CA SER A 32 2.16 -14.56 -8.23
C SER A 32 1.37 -15.75 -7.68
N PHE A 33 2.08 -16.63 -6.96
CA PHE A 33 1.46 -17.77 -6.27
C PHE A 33 0.89 -17.38 -4.89
N ARG A 34 1.17 -16.16 -4.41
CA ARG A 34 0.59 -15.62 -3.18
C ARG A 34 -0.74 -14.94 -3.49
N SER A 35 -1.71 -15.07 -2.58
CA SER A 35 -2.94 -14.28 -2.64
C SER A 35 -2.61 -12.79 -2.57
N VAL A 36 -3.54 -11.94 -3.04
CA VAL A 36 -3.41 -10.47 -2.92
C VAL A 36 -3.23 -10.08 -1.44
N MET A 37 -4.08 -10.60 -0.55
CA MET A 37 -3.99 -10.33 0.89
C MET A 37 -2.63 -10.70 1.47
N ASN A 38 -2.11 -11.88 1.14
CA ASN A 38 -0.80 -12.31 1.63
C ASN A 38 0.33 -11.38 1.16
N ARG A 39 0.20 -10.72 0.01
CA ARG A 39 1.19 -9.75 -0.50
C ARG A 39 1.06 -8.35 0.10
N ILE A 40 -0.12 -8.00 0.61
CA ILE A 40 -0.34 -6.72 1.29
C ILE A 40 0.19 -6.76 2.73
N TYR A 41 0.29 -7.93 3.34
CA TYR A 41 0.85 -8.05 4.68
C TYR A 41 2.35 -7.79 4.67
N GLY A 42 2.79 -6.93 5.58
CA GLY A 42 4.17 -6.45 5.66
C GLY A 42 4.27 -5.22 6.53
N THR A 43 5.49 -4.72 6.72
CA THR A 43 5.76 -3.42 7.37
C THR A 43 6.43 -2.51 6.36
N TYR A 44 5.70 -1.54 5.84
CA TYR A 44 6.16 -0.71 4.75
C TYR A 44 6.69 0.64 5.22
N ARG A 45 7.67 1.17 4.50
CA ARG A 45 8.18 2.54 4.62
C ARG A 45 7.99 3.27 3.30
N VAL A 46 7.71 4.56 3.39
CA VAL A 46 7.54 5.43 2.22
C VAL A 46 8.89 5.69 1.56
N GLU A 47 9.04 5.26 0.31
CA GLU A 47 10.22 5.54 -0.49
C GLU A 47 10.06 6.77 -1.38
N TYR A 48 8.84 7.01 -1.86
CA TYR A 48 8.47 8.11 -2.75
C TYR A 48 7.07 8.64 -2.44
N VAL A 49 6.89 9.96 -2.49
CA VAL A 49 5.58 10.63 -2.43
C VAL A 49 5.56 11.73 -3.49
N SER A 50 4.48 11.83 -4.23
CA SER A 50 4.21 12.99 -5.07
C SER A 50 2.80 13.49 -4.95
N LYS A 51 2.62 14.78 -5.23
CA LYS A 51 1.35 15.49 -5.29
C LYS A 51 1.29 16.25 -6.62
N ASN A 52 0.30 15.99 -7.46
CA ASN A 52 0.15 16.59 -8.79
C ASN A 52 1.41 16.47 -9.66
N GLY A 53 2.16 15.37 -9.50
CA GLY A 53 3.43 15.13 -10.18
C GLY A 53 4.65 15.85 -9.59
N GLU A 54 4.48 16.69 -8.56
CA GLU A 54 5.60 17.25 -7.79
C GLU A 54 6.13 16.21 -6.79
N ASP A 55 7.43 15.94 -6.83
CA ASP A 55 8.10 15.03 -5.90
C ASP A 55 8.28 15.68 -4.52
N LEU A 56 7.60 15.14 -3.51
CA LEU A 56 7.63 15.59 -2.12
C LEU A 56 8.44 14.66 -1.22
N THR A 57 9.20 13.72 -1.79
CA THR A 57 9.91 12.67 -1.05
C THR A 57 10.89 13.23 -0.01
N ASN A 58 11.64 14.28 -0.37
CA ASN A 58 12.61 14.90 0.54
C ASN A 58 11.93 15.66 1.66
N TYR A 59 10.83 16.35 1.37
CA TYR A 59 10.00 16.97 2.39
C TYR A 59 9.49 15.91 3.37
N TRP A 60 8.93 14.81 2.84
CA TRP A 60 8.42 13.72 3.65
C TRP A 60 9.50 13.14 4.58
N LYS A 61 10.65 12.75 4.03
CA LYS A 61 11.75 12.15 4.81
C LYS A 61 12.40 13.09 5.82
N SER A 62 12.24 14.41 5.65
CA SER A 62 12.76 15.39 6.61
C SER A 62 11.90 15.47 7.87
N TYR A 63 10.62 15.10 7.77
CA TYR A 63 9.65 15.32 8.85
C TYR A 63 9.00 14.05 9.37
N TYR A 64 9.02 12.97 8.61
CA TYR A 64 8.30 11.73 8.95
C TYR A 64 9.22 10.52 8.83
N ASP A 65 9.34 9.78 9.92
CA ASP A 65 9.92 8.44 9.98
C ASP A 65 8.85 7.47 10.46
N LEU A 66 7.93 7.12 9.55
CA LEU A 66 6.76 6.30 9.84
C LEU A 66 6.85 4.94 9.15
N SER A 67 6.39 3.92 9.85
CA SER A 67 6.21 2.55 9.35
C SER A 67 4.73 2.21 9.31
N PHE A 68 4.28 1.59 8.21
CA PHE A 68 2.91 1.20 7.95
C PHE A 68 2.82 -0.32 7.94
N LYS A 69 2.34 -0.89 9.05
CA LYS A 69 2.25 -2.33 9.24
C LYS A 69 0.83 -2.82 8.97
N ILE A 70 0.68 -3.72 8.02
CA ILE A 70 -0.59 -4.39 7.72
C ILE A 70 -0.46 -5.86 8.10
N TYR A 71 -1.38 -6.34 8.95
CA TYR A 71 -1.30 -7.69 9.50
C TYR A 71 -2.68 -8.28 9.80
N SER A 72 -2.75 -9.62 9.85
CA SER A 72 -3.94 -10.30 10.36
C SER A 72 -3.94 -10.25 11.90
N PRO A 73 -4.98 -9.69 12.55
CA PRO A 73 -5.06 -9.71 14.02
C PRO A 73 -5.23 -11.11 14.59
N TYR A 74 -5.60 -12.10 13.75
CA TYR A 74 -5.90 -13.46 14.18
C TYR A 74 -4.81 -14.49 13.85
N TYR A 75 -3.66 -14.07 13.32
CA TYR A 75 -2.42 -14.83 13.02
C TYR A 75 -2.54 -16.09 12.13
N GLU A 76 -3.65 -16.83 12.15
CA GLU A 76 -3.77 -18.17 11.57
C GLU A 76 -4.46 -18.18 10.20
N ARG A 77 -5.10 -17.08 9.78
CA ARG A 77 -5.77 -16.97 8.47
C ARG A 77 -5.63 -15.56 7.89
N PRO A 78 -5.44 -15.42 6.56
CA PRO A 78 -5.67 -14.16 5.87
C PRO A 78 -7.14 -13.80 6.10
N ASP A 79 -7.37 -12.74 6.86
CA ASP A 79 -8.71 -12.22 7.14
C ASP A 79 -9.01 -11.12 6.12
N ASP A 80 -10.25 -11.05 5.67
CA ASP A 80 -10.77 -9.98 4.83
C ASP A 80 -10.75 -8.63 5.58
N SER A 81 -10.51 -8.66 6.90
CA SER A 81 -10.50 -7.52 7.82
C SER A 81 -9.15 -7.33 8.54
N PRO A 82 -8.05 -7.01 7.83
CA PRO A 82 -6.74 -6.85 8.46
C PRO A 82 -6.69 -5.63 9.38
N SER A 83 -5.69 -5.62 10.26
CA SER A 83 -5.32 -4.43 11.03
C SER A 83 -4.26 -3.64 10.30
N LEU A 84 -4.35 -2.32 10.38
CA LEU A 84 -3.32 -1.39 9.95
C LEU A 84 -2.82 -0.62 11.17
N GLU A 85 -1.51 -0.64 11.38
CA GLU A 85 -0.79 0.12 12.41
C GLU A 85 0.18 1.07 11.73
N VAL A 86 0.16 2.34 12.12
CA VAL A 86 1.13 3.35 11.71
C VAL A 86 1.86 3.83 12.93
N SER A 87 3.18 3.67 12.95
CA SER A 87 3.99 4.08 14.09
C SER A 87 5.36 4.59 13.67
N GLY A 88 5.97 5.41 14.52
CA GLY A 88 7.29 6.00 14.26
C GLY A 88 7.43 7.38 14.88
N PHE A 89 8.11 8.28 14.16
CA PHE A 89 8.41 9.63 14.65
C PHE A 89 7.99 10.71 13.65
N ILE A 90 7.54 11.84 14.18
CA ILE A 90 7.26 13.07 13.43
C ILE A 90 8.11 14.18 14.02
N GLU A 91 8.84 14.91 13.18
CA GLU A 91 9.63 16.07 13.59
C GLU A 91 8.73 17.31 13.74
N CYS A 92 8.83 17.95 14.90
CA CYS A 92 8.17 19.19 15.27
C CYS A 92 9.11 20.06 16.10
N ASN A 93 9.36 21.29 15.66
CA ASN A 93 10.10 22.31 16.42
C ASN A 93 11.42 21.77 17.00
N ASP A 94 12.22 21.11 16.14
CA ASP A 94 13.51 20.48 16.48
C ASP A 94 13.40 19.30 17.47
N SER A 95 12.19 18.77 17.67
CA SER A 95 11.90 17.62 18.53
C SER A 95 11.29 16.47 17.74
N LEU A 96 11.67 15.24 18.06
CA LEU A 96 11.03 14.03 17.52
C LEU A 96 9.91 13.59 18.45
N ILE A 97 8.68 13.62 17.94
CA ILE A 97 7.48 13.18 18.66
C ILE A 97 7.11 11.78 18.19
N SER A 98 6.92 10.85 19.12
CA SER A 98 6.44 9.51 18.79
C SER A 98 4.99 9.56 18.34
N TYR A 99 4.70 8.88 17.22
CA TYR A 99 3.36 8.70 16.69
C TYR A 99 3.01 7.22 16.67
N ALA A 100 1.78 6.88 17.06
CA ALA A 100 1.22 5.56 16.91
C ALA A 100 -0.29 5.64 16.73
N ALA A 101 -0.80 5.01 15.68
CA ALA A 101 -2.21 4.81 15.43
C ALA A 101 -2.44 3.38 14.94
N GLY A 102 -3.58 2.80 15.30
CA GLY A 102 -3.94 1.46 14.85
C GLY A 102 -5.45 1.29 14.77
N TYR A 103 -5.91 0.62 13.72
CA TYR A 103 -7.32 0.35 13.51
C TYR A 103 -7.52 -0.93 12.69
N GLN A 104 -8.67 -1.57 12.89
CA GLN A 104 -9.12 -2.62 11.99
C GLN A 104 -9.68 -1.98 10.73
N THR A 105 -9.38 -2.58 9.58
CA THR A 105 -9.78 -2.05 8.28
C THR A 105 -10.26 -3.14 7.34
N PHE A 106 -10.94 -2.76 6.26
CA PHE A 106 -11.49 -3.69 5.28
C PHE A 106 -10.90 -3.39 3.91
N ILE A 107 -10.07 -4.30 3.39
CA ILE A 107 -9.45 -4.15 2.08
C ILE A 107 -10.43 -4.62 1.00
N GLN A 108 -10.84 -3.72 0.11
CA GLN A 108 -11.71 -4.07 -1.00
C GLN A 108 -10.90 -4.71 -2.13
N ILE A 109 -11.27 -5.93 -2.53
CA ILE A 109 -10.61 -6.67 -3.60
C ILE A 109 -11.65 -7.07 -4.65
N ASP A 110 -11.67 -6.35 -5.77
CA ASP A 110 -12.54 -6.63 -6.92
C ASP A 110 -11.73 -6.72 -8.23
N LYS A 111 -12.00 -5.88 -9.22
CA LYS A 111 -11.11 -5.63 -10.36
C LYS A 111 -9.83 -4.90 -9.93
N ASN A 112 -9.94 -4.01 -8.95
CA ASN A 112 -8.84 -3.29 -8.32
C ASN A 112 -8.64 -3.78 -6.88
N VAL A 113 -7.69 -3.16 -6.18
CA VAL A 113 -7.48 -3.34 -4.73
C VAL A 113 -7.49 -1.95 -4.11
N TYR A 114 -8.28 -1.77 -3.05
CA TYR A 114 -8.33 -0.51 -2.33
C TYR A 114 -8.01 -0.68 -0.85
N ILE A 115 -7.14 0.19 -0.34
CA ILE A 115 -6.71 0.24 1.05
C ILE A 115 -7.23 1.54 1.68
N PRO A 116 -8.24 1.46 2.57
CA PRO A 116 -8.59 2.57 3.46
C PRO A 116 -7.44 2.98 4.40
N MET A 117 -7.18 4.29 4.49
CA MET A 117 -6.31 4.88 5.49
C MET A 117 -7.05 5.89 6.38
N TYR A 118 -6.97 5.68 7.69
CA TYR A 118 -7.65 6.45 8.74
C TYR A 118 -6.68 6.90 9.84
N ASN A 119 -5.47 7.31 9.45
CA ASN A 119 -4.41 7.72 10.38
C ASN A 119 -4.68 9.13 10.91
N TYR A 120 -5.69 9.25 11.78
CA TYR A 120 -6.09 10.53 12.34
C TYR A 120 -4.98 11.10 13.24
N MET A 121 -4.64 12.36 13.00
CA MET A 121 -3.90 13.17 13.96
C MET A 121 -4.89 13.98 14.79
N ILE A 122 -4.81 13.78 16.11
CA ILE A 122 -5.74 14.39 17.07
C ILE A 122 -5.42 15.87 17.30
N ASP A 123 -4.14 16.24 17.20
CA ASP A 123 -3.68 17.60 17.46
C ASP A 123 -2.70 18.06 16.37
N THR A 124 -3.22 18.83 15.41
CA THR A 124 -2.43 19.46 14.35
C THR A 124 -1.71 20.71 14.82
N ALA A 125 -2.07 21.30 15.97
CA ALA A 125 -1.37 22.47 16.51
C ALA A 125 0.05 22.11 16.97
N LEU A 126 0.30 20.82 17.25
CA LEU A 126 1.65 20.29 17.43
C LEU A 126 2.48 20.30 16.15
N TYR A 127 1.91 20.55 14.98
CA TYR A 127 2.61 20.41 13.71
C TYR A 127 2.11 21.45 12.69
N PRO A 128 2.26 22.76 12.98
CA PRO A 128 1.79 23.81 12.09
C PRO A 128 2.49 23.72 10.73
N ASP A 129 1.77 24.03 9.65
CA ASP A 129 2.29 24.14 8.27
C ASP A 129 2.84 22.85 7.64
N ARG A 130 2.33 21.70 8.09
CA ARG A 130 2.76 20.38 7.63
C ARG A 130 1.76 19.73 6.67
N HIS A 131 2.28 19.11 5.60
CA HIS A 131 1.49 18.38 4.62
C HIS A 131 1.29 16.92 5.08
N PHE A 132 0.23 16.67 5.83
CA PHE A 132 -0.14 15.35 6.35
C PHE A 132 -0.84 14.48 5.32
N TYR A 133 -1.78 15.09 4.60
CA TYR A 133 -2.63 14.42 3.65
C TYR A 133 -1.81 13.87 2.47
N PRO A 134 -2.04 12.62 2.02
CA PRO A 134 -3.14 11.74 2.42
C PRO A 134 -2.76 10.62 3.39
N LEU A 135 -1.50 10.52 3.82
CA LEU A 135 -1.03 9.39 4.65
C LEU A 135 -1.35 9.57 6.14
N LEU A 136 -1.41 10.82 6.58
CA LEU A 136 -1.93 11.26 7.88
C LEU A 136 -3.07 12.22 7.60
N ILE A 137 -4.16 12.12 8.36
CA ILE A 137 -5.37 12.91 8.11
C ILE A 137 -5.86 13.59 9.38
N THR A 138 -6.62 14.65 9.21
CA THR A 138 -7.40 15.28 10.28
C THR A 138 -8.80 14.68 10.34
N THR A 139 -9.51 14.93 11.43
CA THR A 139 -10.92 14.51 11.55
C THR A 139 -11.83 15.20 10.54
N GLU A 140 -11.42 16.35 9.99
CA GLU A 140 -12.19 17.14 9.03
C GLU A 140 -12.03 16.61 7.59
N GLU A 141 -10.84 16.11 7.24
CA GLU A 141 -10.55 15.54 5.92
C GLU A 141 -11.25 14.20 5.69
N GLY A 142 -11.48 13.44 6.77
CA GLY A 142 -12.07 12.11 6.69
C GLY A 142 -11.13 11.06 6.10
N GLY A 143 -11.58 9.80 6.08
CA GLY A 143 -10.77 8.69 5.59
C GLY A 143 -10.54 8.70 4.09
N VAL A 144 -9.36 8.23 3.67
CA VAL A 144 -8.98 8.12 2.26
C VAL A 144 -8.96 6.67 1.80
N MET A 145 -9.27 6.43 0.54
CA MET A 145 -9.26 5.10 -0.08
C MET A 145 -8.20 5.06 -1.19
N PHE A 146 -7.04 4.46 -0.89
CA PHE A 146 -5.99 4.33 -1.89
C PHE A 146 -6.25 3.16 -2.82
N ARG A 147 -6.12 3.37 -4.13
CA ARG A 147 -6.02 2.29 -5.11
C ARG A 147 -4.59 1.77 -5.14
N VAL A 148 -4.41 0.46 -5.03
CA VAL A 148 -3.09 -0.18 -5.21
C VAL A 148 -2.80 -0.34 -6.70
N THR A 149 -1.75 0.30 -7.19
CA THR A 149 -1.34 0.27 -8.62
C THR A 149 -0.21 -0.74 -8.87
N ARG A 150 0.59 -1.04 -7.85
CA ARG A 150 1.63 -2.10 -7.87
C ARG A 150 1.65 -2.85 -6.54
N LEU A 151 1.83 -4.17 -6.64
CA LEU A 151 1.95 -5.05 -5.47
C LEU A 151 2.88 -6.24 -5.77
N THR A 152 4.12 -6.18 -5.28
CA THR A 152 5.11 -7.27 -5.34
C THR A 152 5.20 -7.96 -3.96
N ASP A 153 6.31 -8.64 -3.68
CA ASP A 153 6.56 -9.22 -2.36
C ASP A 153 7.05 -8.18 -1.33
N ASP A 154 7.68 -7.10 -1.81
CA ASP A 154 8.36 -6.07 -1.03
C ASP A 154 7.94 -4.64 -1.39
N GLU A 155 7.17 -4.43 -2.46
CA GLU A 155 6.74 -3.11 -2.93
C GLU A 155 5.23 -2.99 -2.99
N MET A 156 4.72 -1.85 -2.53
CA MET A 156 3.31 -1.47 -2.64
C MET A 156 3.21 -0.02 -3.09
N TRP A 157 2.56 0.21 -4.23
CA TRP A 157 2.31 1.55 -4.74
C TRP A 157 0.84 1.89 -4.61
N LEU A 158 0.57 3.07 -4.06
CA LEU A 158 -0.74 3.60 -3.77
C LEU A 158 -0.99 4.83 -4.64
N PHE A 159 -2.23 4.94 -5.11
CA PHE A 159 -2.73 6.03 -5.91
C PHE A 159 -4.00 6.59 -5.27
N LEU A 160 -4.10 7.90 -5.18
CA LEU A 160 -5.30 8.62 -4.74
C LEU A 160 -5.55 9.80 -5.68
N ASP A 161 -6.81 10.00 -6.02
CA ASP A 161 -7.31 11.14 -6.79
C ASP A 161 -8.52 11.67 -6.01
N ASP A 162 -8.40 12.86 -5.41
CA ASP A 162 -9.38 13.43 -4.48
C ASP A 162 -10.18 14.61 -5.08
N ASP A 163 -10.27 14.64 -6.42
CA ASP A 163 -10.82 15.71 -7.27
C ASP A 163 -9.96 16.98 -7.38
N ASN A 164 -9.15 17.31 -6.37
CA ASN A 164 -8.30 18.51 -6.37
C ASN A 164 -6.84 18.16 -6.65
N ASP A 165 -6.40 17.05 -6.08
CA ASP A 165 -5.02 16.63 -6.00
C ASP A 165 -4.88 15.13 -6.33
N VAL A 166 -3.82 14.81 -7.08
CA VAL A 166 -3.44 13.44 -7.42
C VAL A 166 -2.19 13.06 -6.66
N TYR A 167 -2.24 11.95 -5.95
CA TYR A 167 -1.16 11.44 -5.14
C TYR A 167 -0.68 10.09 -5.63
N GLU A 168 0.64 9.95 -5.73
CA GLU A 168 1.31 8.67 -5.90
C GLU A 168 2.28 8.44 -4.75
N ILE A 169 2.14 7.31 -4.07
CA ILE A 169 2.98 6.92 -2.94
C ILE A 169 3.57 5.55 -3.26
N LYS A 170 4.89 5.42 -3.17
CA LYS A 170 5.57 4.13 -3.34
C LYS A 170 6.17 3.75 -2.01
N MET A 171 5.84 2.56 -1.56
CA MET A 171 6.32 2.02 -0.30
C MET A 171 7.07 0.71 -0.52
N ARG A 172 8.06 0.46 0.34
CA ARG A 172 8.85 -0.76 0.35
C ARG A 172 8.94 -1.33 1.77
N GLU A 173 8.93 -2.65 1.90
CA GLU A 173 9.13 -3.38 3.16
C GLU A 173 10.59 -3.32 3.66
#